data_AF-A0A558AYU8-F1
#
_entry.id   AF-A0A558AYU8-F1
#
_cell.length_a   1.000
_cell.length_b   1.000
_cell.length_c   1.000
_cell.angle_alpha   90.00
_cell.angle_beta   90.00
_cell.angle_gamma   90.00
#
_symmetry.space_group_name_H-M   'P 1'
#
loop_
_entity.id
_entity.type
_entity.pdbx_description
1 polymer ?
#
loop_
_entity_poly.entity_id
_entity_poly.type
_entity_poly.pdbx_seq_one_letter_code
_entity_poly.pdbx_strand_id
1 'polypeptide(L)'
;MKKKSVSLLVFLAVILGACSSPDNDLEGEVLNVFTWDPTISSEDISENLNPSSNLEFDFKSSDKVEVKLVGEIFKGVYTLDGSVLSVDLKDENNEEALAMEFEDFNQHEENASLYTGTISKLDIKNDAYHRIGSNFSLNEYLGFYNPE
;
A
#
# COMPACT_ATOMS: atom_id res chain seq x y z
N MET A 1 -21.19 -66.93 -14.21
CA MET A 1 -19.81 -66.50 -13.85
C MET A 1 -19.84 -65.05 -13.42
N LYS A 2 -19.26 -64.78 -12.24
CA LYS A 2 -18.69 -63.54 -11.69
C LYS A 2 -19.45 -62.20 -11.87
N LYS A 3 -20.03 -61.79 -10.74
CA LYS A 3 -20.31 -60.42 -10.27
C LYS A 3 -19.20 -59.43 -10.62
N LYS A 4 -19.56 -58.15 -10.81
CA LYS A 4 -19.05 -57.02 -10.00
C LYS A 4 -19.78 -55.72 -10.36
N SER A 5 -20.63 -55.28 -9.44
CA SER A 5 -21.03 -53.89 -9.27
C SER A 5 -19.77 -53.02 -9.14
N VAL A 6 -19.71 -51.89 -9.84
CA VAL A 6 -18.66 -50.90 -9.62
C VAL A 6 -19.33 -49.58 -9.26
N SER A 7 -18.95 -49.14 -8.05
CA SER A 7 -19.45 -47.99 -7.33
C SER A 7 -19.37 -46.68 -8.11
N LEU A 8 -20.44 -45.90 -7.97
CA LEU A 8 -20.45 -44.46 -7.97
C LEU A 8 -19.39 -43.96 -6.97
N LEU A 9 -18.36 -43.26 -7.46
CA LEU A 9 -17.44 -42.49 -6.62
C LEU A 9 -17.38 -41.09 -7.24
N VAL A 10 -18.25 -40.23 -6.70
CA VAL A 10 -18.19 -38.78 -6.85
C VAL A 10 -16.88 -38.34 -6.22
N PHE A 11 -15.90 -37.97 -7.03
CA PHE A 11 -14.76 -37.18 -6.57
C PHE A 11 -15.08 -35.71 -6.85
N LEU A 12 -15.71 -35.06 -5.86
CA LEU A 12 -15.56 -33.62 -5.67
C LEU A 12 -14.07 -33.40 -5.34
N ALA A 13 -13.28 -33.03 -6.35
CA ALA A 13 -12.03 -32.34 -6.10
C ALA A 13 -12.39 -30.86 -5.99
N VAL A 14 -12.67 -30.43 -4.75
CA VAL A 14 -12.55 -29.04 -4.35
C VAL A 14 -11.09 -28.66 -4.59
N ILE A 15 -10.80 -28.01 -5.71
CA ILE A 15 -9.53 -27.33 -5.90
C ILE A 15 -9.68 -26.00 -5.18
N LEU A 16 -9.59 -26.03 -3.84
CA LEU A 16 -9.08 -24.91 -3.06
C LEU A 16 -7.57 -24.90 -3.27
N GLY A 17 -7.18 -24.53 -4.48
CA GLY A 17 -5.83 -24.11 -4.80
C GLY A 17 -5.72 -22.64 -4.45
N ALA A 18 -5.62 -22.35 -3.15
CA ALA A 18 -5.09 -21.09 -2.66
C ALA A 18 -3.63 -21.01 -3.10
N CYS A 19 -3.41 -20.39 -4.24
CA CYS A 19 -2.25 -19.60 -4.56
C CYS A 19 -2.83 -18.35 -5.22
N SER A 20 -3.40 -17.47 -4.39
CA SER A 20 -3.40 -16.05 -4.74
C SER A 20 -1.94 -15.71 -5.02
N SER A 21 -1.71 -15.11 -6.17
CA SER A 21 -0.42 -14.53 -6.53
C SER A 21 0.02 -13.58 -5.43
N PRO A 22 1.30 -13.14 -5.37
CA PRO A 22 1.62 -11.89 -4.68
C PRO A 22 0.93 -10.78 -5.48
N ASP A 23 -0.38 -10.62 -5.25
CA ASP A 23 -1.19 -9.57 -5.83
C ASP A 23 -0.57 -8.27 -5.30
N ASN A 24 -0.18 -7.39 -6.22
CA ASN A 24 0.30 -6.06 -5.88
C ASN A 24 -0.93 -5.26 -5.45
N ASP A 25 -1.33 -5.46 -4.19
CA ASP A 25 -2.68 -5.22 -3.62
C ASP A 25 -3.09 -3.74 -3.52
N LEU A 26 -2.28 -2.85 -4.10
CA LEU A 26 -2.51 -1.41 -4.11
C LEU A 26 -2.92 -0.90 -5.49
N GLU A 27 -2.91 -1.71 -6.55
CA GLU A 27 -3.31 -1.25 -7.88
C GLU A 27 -4.75 -0.71 -7.88
N GLY A 28 -4.89 0.58 -8.23
CA GLY A 28 -6.15 1.30 -8.24
C GLY A 28 -6.48 2.05 -6.95
N GLU A 29 -5.71 1.84 -5.88
CA GLU A 29 -5.92 2.52 -4.60
C GLU A 29 -5.44 3.99 -4.65
N VAL A 30 -6.17 4.85 -3.94
CA VAL A 30 -5.79 6.25 -3.72
C VAL A 30 -5.78 6.49 -2.21
N LEU A 31 -4.58 6.68 -1.66
CA LEU A 31 -4.37 6.75 -0.22
C LEU A 31 -3.93 8.15 0.22
N ASN A 32 -4.70 8.76 1.13
CA ASN A 32 -4.31 9.98 1.82
C ASN A 32 -3.38 9.66 2.99
N VAL A 33 -2.23 10.31 3.05
CA VAL A 33 -1.18 9.99 4.03
C VAL A 33 -1.20 10.96 5.20
N PHE A 34 -1.22 10.48 6.43
CA PHE A 34 -1.27 11.33 7.63
C PHE A 34 -0.45 10.73 8.77
N THR A 35 0.00 11.56 9.71
CA THR A 35 0.67 11.07 10.92
C THR A 35 -0.28 10.23 11.75
N TRP A 36 0.17 9.04 12.16
CA TRP A 36 -0.59 8.08 12.94
C TRP A 36 -0.09 8.02 14.39
N ASP A 37 -1.01 7.94 15.35
CA ASP A 37 -0.68 7.60 16.73
C ASP A 37 -0.93 6.09 16.96
N PRO A 38 0.13 5.27 17.12
CA PRO A 38 0.00 3.83 17.29
C PRO A 38 -0.65 3.42 18.62
N THR A 39 -0.95 4.37 19.52
CA THR A 39 -1.70 4.10 20.75
C THR A 39 -3.23 4.08 20.54
N ILE A 40 -3.71 4.54 19.38
CA ILE A 40 -5.12 4.48 18.99
C ILE A 40 -5.44 3.06 18.54
N SER A 41 -6.44 2.43 19.17
CA SER A 41 -6.87 1.08 18.81
C SER A 41 -7.57 1.06 17.45
N SER A 42 -7.48 -0.05 16.72
CA SER A 42 -8.16 -0.20 15.42
C SER A 42 -9.68 -0.11 15.49
N GLU A 43 -10.25 -0.51 16.62
CA GLU A 43 -11.70 -0.48 16.88
C GLU A 43 -12.23 0.96 16.99
N ASP A 44 -11.39 1.92 17.38
CA ASP A 44 -11.77 3.34 17.53
C ASP A 44 -11.75 4.12 16.19
N ILE A 45 -11.32 3.49 15.10
CA ILE A 45 -10.91 4.16 13.84
C ILE A 45 -12.10 4.40 12.88
N SER A 46 -13.21 3.66 13.00
CA SER A 46 -13.89 3.22 11.77
C SER A 46 -14.95 4.12 11.13
N GLU A 47 -15.21 5.37 11.53
CA GLU A 47 -16.24 6.18 10.81
C GLU A 47 -15.97 7.69 10.66
N ASN A 48 -15.00 8.27 11.36
CA ASN A 48 -14.78 9.73 11.37
C ASN A 48 -13.35 10.15 11.07
N LEU A 49 -12.51 9.23 10.60
CA LEU A 49 -11.17 9.57 10.13
C LEU A 49 -11.31 10.33 8.81
N ASN A 50 -11.24 11.65 8.93
CA ASN A 50 -11.09 12.57 7.81
C ASN A 50 -9.70 13.20 7.90
N PRO A 51 -8.64 12.46 7.58
CA PRO A 51 -7.30 13.02 7.58
C PRO A 51 -7.25 14.13 6.54
N SER A 52 -7.18 15.39 6.98
CA SER A 52 -6.92 16.52 6.10
C SER A 52 -5.44 16.47 5.67
N SER A 53 -5.11 15.55 4.77
CA SER A 53 -3.79 15.49 4.18
C SER A 53 -3.77 16.19 2.83
N ASN A 54 -2.71 16.94 2.58
CA ASN A 54 -2.41 17.45 1.25
C ASN A 54 -1.52 16.48 0.44
N LEU A 55 -1.21 15.31 1.01
CA LEU A 55 -0.35 14.29 0.45
C LEU A 55 -1.15 13.02 0.14
N GLU A 56 -1.14 12.63 -1.12
CA GLU A 56 -1.90 11.51 -1.65
C GLU A 56 -0.98 10.60 -2.47
N PHE A 57 -1.14 9.29 -2.32
CA PHE A 57 -0.46 8.27 -3.10
C PHE A 57 -1.50 7.59 -3.99
N ASP A 58 -1.35 7.72 -5.30
CA ASP A 58 -2.28 7.24 -6.32
C ASP A 58 -1.61 6.13 -7.13
N PHE A 59 -1.96 4.88 -6.82
CA PHE A 59 -1.32 3.67 -7.34
C PHE A 59 -1.94 3.26 -8.68
N LYS A 60 -1.46 3.88 -9.77
CA LYS A 60 -2.04 3.78 -11.13
C LYS A 60 -2.07 2.37 -11.74
N SER A 61 -1.05 1.56 -11.47
CA SER A 61 -0.90 0.18 -11.96
C SER A 61 0.08 -0.57 -11.08
N SER A 62 0.24 -1.88 -11.22
CA SER A 62 1.18 -2.69 -10.43
C SER A 62 2.58 -2.11 -10.15
N ASP A 63 3.15 -1.27 -11.01
CA ASP A 63 4.49 -0.70 -10.84
C ASP A 63 4.53 0.82 -10.85
N LYS A 64 3.39 1.52 -10.84
CA LYS A 64 3.33 2.97 -11.02
C LYS A 64 2.56 3.66 -9.91
N VAL A 65 3.14 4.73 -9.40
CA VAL A 65 2.53 5.59 -8.40
C VAL A 65 2.67 7.06 -8.82
N GLU A 66 1.63 7.83 -8.56
CA GLU A 66 1.67 9.28 -8.58
C GLU A 66 1.51 9.78 -7.15
N VAL A 67 2.50 10.52 -6.65
CA VAL A 67 2.41 11.22 -5.37
C VAL A 67 1.93 12.63 -5.64
N LYS A 68 0.83 13.04 -5.00
CA LYS A 68 0.28 14.39 -5.14
C LYS A 68 0.53 15.18 -3.87
N LEU A 69 1.09 16.37 -4.00
CA LEU A 69 1.29 17.31 -2.89
C LEU A 69 0.77 18.68 -3.26
N VAL A 70 -0.31 19.15 -2.61
CA VAL A 70 -0.89 20.49 -2.84
C VAL A 70 -1.19 20.74 -4.34
N GLY A 71 -1.68 19.72 -5.04
CA GLY A 71 -2.03 19.80 -6.47
C GLY A 71 -0.87 19.62 -7.45
N GLU A 72 0.38 19.52 -6.98
CA GLU A 72 1.51 19.09 -7.81
C GLU A 72 1.55 17.55 -7.88
N ILE A 73 1.92 16.99 -9.04
CA ILE A 73 1.96 15.55 -9.29
C ILE A 73 3.40 15.12 -9.55
N PHE A 74 3.84 14.13 -8.81
CA PHE A 74 5.18 13.54 -8.88
C PHE A 74 5.07 12.08 -9.27
N LYS A 75 5.76 11.68 -10.33
CA LYS A 75 5.64 10.32 -10.88
C LYS A 75 6.74 9.43 -10.37
N GLY A 76 6.40 8.18 -10.13
CA GLY A 76 7.35 7.19 -9.67
C GLY A 76 6.92 5.77 -9.94
N VAL A 77 7.68 4.88 -9.34
CA VAL A 77 7.37 3.46 -9.26
C VAL A 77 7.19 3.07 -7.81
N TYR A 78 6.42 2.03 -7.55
CA TYR A 78 6.35 1.42 -6.24
C TYR A 78 6.56 -0.08 -6.33
N THR A 79 6.90 -0.68 -5.19
CA THR A 79 6.90 -2.13 -4.99
C THR A 79 6.32 -2.41 -3.62
N LEU A 80 5.45 -3.41 -3.52
CA LEU A 80 5.01 -3.97 -2.25
C LEU A 80 5.55 -5.40 -2.15
N ASP A 81 6.51 -5.63 -1.25
CA ASP A 81 7.08 -6.95 -0.97
C ASP A 81 6.82 -7.32 0.49
N GLY A 82 5.84 -8.21 0.71
CA GLY A 82 5.32 -8.50 2.04
C GLY A 82 4.72 -7.24 2.67
N SER A 83 5.29 -6.82 3.81
CA SER A 83 4.89 -5.60 4.54
C SER A 83 5.82 -4.42 4.29
N VAL A 84 6.60 -4.43 3.22
CA VAL A 84 7.49 -3.33 2.86
C VAL A 84 7.00 -2.66 1.59
N LEU A 85 6.55 -1.40 1.71
CA LEU A 85 6.21 -0.54 0.59
C LEU A 85 7.41 0.34 0.24
N SER A 86 7.95 0.20 -0.96
CA SER A 86 8.99 1.07 -1.51
C SER A 86 8.39 2.00 -2.57
N VAL A 87 8.76 3.28 -2.54
CA VAL A 87 8.32 4.29 -3.52
C VAL A 87 9.52 5.10 -3.99
N ASP A 88 9.79 5.06 -5.30
CA ASP A 88 10.88 5.80 -5.94
C ASP A 88 10.30 6.81 -6.94
N LEU A 89 10.41 8.10 -6.63
CA LEU A 89 9.98 9.19 -7.49
C LEU A 89 11.12 9.68 -8.37
N LYS A 90 10.78 10.06 -9.60
CA LYS A 90 11.74 10.48 -10.62
C LYS A 90 11.53 11.92 -11.05
N ASP A 91 12.62 12.63 -11.31
CA ASP A 91 12.58 13.97 -11.86
C ASP A 91 12.20 14.00 -13.36
N GLU A 92 12.21 15.20 -13.96
CA GLU A 92 11.90 15.39 -15.38
C GLU A 92 12.88 14.71 -16.34
N ASN A 93 14.07 14.35 -15.88
CA ASN A 93 15.10 13.62 -16.64
C ASN A 93 14.99 12.10 -16.45
N ASN A 94 14.01 11.62 -15.69
CA ASN A 94 13.85 10.24 -15.23
C ASN A 94 14.95 9.75 -14.28
N GLU A 95 15.67 10.66 -13.63
CA GLU A 95 16.62 10.32 -12.58
C GLU A 95 15.90 10.19 -11.23
N GLU A 96 16.36 9.29 -10.37
CA GLU A 96 15.78 9.12 -9.03
C GLU A 96 15.97 10.38 -8.20
N ALA A 97 14.87 10.93 -7.70
CA ALA A 97 14.83 12.21 -7.01
C ALA A 97 14.45 12.07 -5.52
N LEU A 98 13.63 11.06 -5.21
CA LEU A 98 13.22 10.72 -3.84
C LEU A 98 12.94 9.23 -3.75
N ALA A 99 13.57 8.56 -2.78
CA ALA A 99 13.25 7.18 -2.41
C ALA A 99 12.69 7.13 -0.99
N MET A 100 11.59 6.41 -0.81
CA MET A 100 10.92 6.20 0.48
C MET A 100 10.67 4.70 0.68
N GLU A 101 10.86 4.21 1.91
CA GLU A 101 10.42 2.87 2.29
C GLU A 101 9.60 2.95 3.57
N PHE A 102 8.52 2.18 3.59
CA PHE A 102 7.63 2.02 4.73
C PHE A 102 7.64 0.54 5.14
N GLU A 103 8.10 0.27 6.35
CA GLU A 103 8.05 -1.05 6.99
C GLU A 103 6.73 -1.23 7.74
N ASP A 104 6.40 -2.50 8.01
CA ASP A 104 5.16 -2.91 8.65
C ASP A 104 3.92 -2.31 7.96
N PHE A 105 4.01 -2.08 6.65
CA PHE A 105 2.93 -1.58 5.81
C PHE A 105 1.84 -2.65 5.66
N ASN A 106 0.73 -2.49 6.38
CA ASN A 106 -0.35 -3.48 6.41
C ASN A 106 -1.72 -2.80 6.44
N GLN A 107 -2.70 -3.44 5.80
CA GLN A 107 -4.12 -3.09 5.92
C GLN A 107 -4.63 -3.50 7.32
N HIS A 108 -5.48 -2.67 7.93
CA HIS A 108 -6.13 -3.01 9.19
C HIS A 108 -7.23 -4.06 8.99
N GLU A 109 -7.26 -5.10 9.83
CA GLU A 109 -8.28 -6.17 9.76
C GLU A 109 -9.72 -5.65 9.96
N GLU A 110 -9.88 -4.58 10.75
CA GLU A 110 -11.17 -4.00 11.12
C GLU A 110 -11.57 -2.81 10.25
N ASN A 111 -10.63 -2.27 9.46
CA ASN A 111 -10.85 -1.14 8.57
C ASN A 111 -10.09 -1.32 7.25
N ALA A 112 -10.78 -1.86 6.25
CA ALA A 112 -10.22 -2.11 4.92
C ALA A 112 -9.77 -0.83 4.20
N SER A 113 -10.30 0.34 4.57
CA SER A 113 -9.89 1.62 4.00
C SER A 113 -8.64 2.19 4.66
N LEU A 114 -8.08 1.55 5.69
CA LEU A 114 -6.89 2.03 6.40
C LEU A 114 -5.73 1.05 6.30
N TYR A 115 -4.59 1.58 5.85
CA TYR A 115 -3.29 0.96 6.04
C TYR A 115 -2.47 1.79 7.04
N THR A 116 -1.54 1.14 7.72
CA THR A 116 -0.52 1.81 8.52
C THR A 116 0.85 1.31 8.13
N GLY A 117 1.87 2.15 8.34
CA GLY A 117 3.26 1.80 8.11
C GLY A 117 4.19 2.76 8.82
N THR A 118 5.44 2.35 8.98
CA THR A 118 6.49 3.15 9.61
C THR A 118 7.52 3.51 8.57
N ILE A 119 7.85 4.79 8.39
CA ILE A 119 8.88 5.15 7.43
C ILE A 119 10.27 4.69 7.92
N SER A 120 10.90 3.81 7.15
CA SER A 120 12.22 3.22 7.47
C SER A 120 13.34 3.81 6.61
N LYS A 121 13.01 4.38 5.44
CA LYS A 121 13.96 5.05 4.56
C LYS A 121 13.38 6.33 3.99
N LEU A 122 14.23 7.34 3.90
CA LEU A 122 13.97 8.61 3.24
C LEU A 122 15.28 9.13 2.64
N ASP A 123 15.42 9.06 1.32
CA ASP A 123 16.59 9.54 0.57
C ASP A 123 16.17 10.61 -0.43
N ILE A 124 16.48 11.88 -0.13
CA ILE A 124 16.13 13.05 -0.94
C ILE A 124 17.36 13.43 -1.76
N LYS A 125 17.29 13.27 -3.08
CA LYS A 125 18.41 13.54 -3.99
C LYS A 125 18.31 14.89 -4.69
N ASN A 126 17.10 15.46 -4.73
CA ASN A 126 16.81 16.72 -5.41
C ASN A 126 15.96 17.65 -4.54
N ASP A 127 16.35 18.93 -4.46
CA ASP A 127 15.67 19.98 -3.70
C ASP A 127 14.18 20.13 -4.07
N ALA A 128 13.81 19.89 -5.34
CA ALA A 128 12.41 19.96 -5.79
C ALA A 128 11.50 18.95 -5.06
N TYR A 129 12.08 17.83 -4.61
CA TYR A 129 11.37 16.75 -3.90
C TYR A 129 11.50 16.86 -2.38
N HIS A 130 12.30 17.81 -1.89
CA HIS A 130 12.42 18.10 -0.46
C HIS A 130 11.04 18.42 0.15
N ARG A 131 10.14 19.07 -0.59
CA ARG A 131 8.78 19.39 -0.12
C ARG A 131 7.95 18.15 0.21
N ILE A 132 8.14 17.04 -0.51
CA ILE A 132 7.48 15.77 -0.25
C ILE A 132 8.16 15.11 0.95
N GLY A 133 9.48 14.93 0.88
CA GLY A 133 10.25 14.27 1.92
C GLY A 133 10.12 14.95 3.29
N SER A 134 9.95 16.26 3.35
CA SER A 134 9.76 17.01 4.60
C SER A 134 8.45 16.73 5.34
N ASN A 135 7.50 16.00 4.72
CA ASN A 135 6.30 15.55 5.43
C ASN A 135 6.56 14.31 6.29
N PHE A 136 7.77 13.76 6.24
CA PHE A 136 8.11 12.52 6.91
C PHE A 136 9.36 12.66 7.78
N SER A 137 9.37 11.94 8.90
CA SER A 137 10.55 11.73 9.73
C SER A 137 10.85 10.24 9.87
N LEU A 138 12.12 9.82 9.80
CA LEU A 138 12.47 8.40 10.01
C LEU A 138 11.89 7.87 11.33
N ASN A 139 11.31 6.67 11.28
CA ASN A 139 10.57 6.01 12.37
C ASN A 139 9.22 6.66 12.74
N GLU A 140 8.70 7.59 11.93
CA GLU A 140 7.35 8.09 12.08
C GLU A 140 6.32 7.04 11.67
N TYR A 141 5.30 6.87 12.51
CA TYR A 141 4.13 6.05 12.22
C TYR A 141 3.15 6.87 11.38
N LEU A 142 2.70 6.26 10.29
CA LEU A 142 1.84 6.89 9.29
C LEU A 142 0.61 6.04 9.04
N GLY A 143 -0.49 6.73 8.78
CA GLY A 143 -1.74 6.16 8.30
C GLY A 143 -1.93 6.51 6.83
N PHE A 144 -2.51 5.58 6.09
CA PHE A 144 -2.80 5.69 4.66
C PHE A 144 -4.26 5.32 4.48
N TYR A 145 -5.11 6.33 4.26
CA TYR A 145 -6.56 6.15 4.24
C TYR A 145 -7.13 6.31 2.83
N ASN A 146 -7.90 5.32 2.38
CA ASN A 146 -8.70 5.38 1.17
C ASN A 146 -10.06 6.06 1.49
N PRO A 147 -10.36 7.24 0.92
CA PRO A 147 -11.62 7.94 1.16
C PRO A 147 -12.83 7.42 0.37
N GLU A 148 -12.65 6.45 -0.54
CA GLU A 148 -13.69 5.93 -1.45
C GLU A 148 -14.47 4.72 -0.93
#